data_AF-A0A959AZW7-F1
#
_entry.id   AF-A0A959AZW7-F1
#
_cell.length_a   1.000
_cell.length_b   1.000
_cell.length_c   1.000
_cell.angle_alpha   90.00
_cell.angle_beta   90.00
_cell.angle_gamma   90.00
#
_symmetry.space_group_name_H-M   'P 1'
#
loop_
_entity.id
_entity.type
_entity.pdbx_description
1 polymer ?
#
loop_
_entity_poly.entity_id
_entity_poly.type
_entity_poly.pdbx_seq_one_letter_code
_entity_poly.pdbx_strand_id
1 'polypeptide(L)'
;HLFIYFGQTVIDAAHRGKSLIAITGAKLYLMFWREILSSRTFFWADTLTYKAYLVFAKSLEEFYPTYKQEAPENIQRVIDHIGRENYGQNYNIGLGTVRKDQILVNDPCIQIPLKYRHDPDIRFYTQANPGYTHGQGLITLAPLSGTNFMKIVARLMTKAAKATLPVFFREERRGTRLAGN
;
A
#
# COMPACT_ATOMS: atom_id res chain seq x y z
N HIS A 1 -6.98 17.52 10.20
CA HIS A 1 -6.26 16.67 9.23
C HIS A 1 -7.16 16.42 8.05
N LEU A 2 -6.61 16.35 6.83
CA LEU A 2 -7.35 15.90 5.66
C LEU A 2 -7.04 14.43 5.41
N PHE A 3 -8.07 13.61 5.23
CA PHE A 3 -7.93 12.18 5.02
C PHE A 3 -8.47 11.80 3.66
N ILE A 4 -7.63 11.17 2.83
CA ILE A 4 -8.05 10.60 1.56
C ILE A 4 -8.05 9.08 1.70
N TYR A 5 -9.25 8.52 1.76
CA TYR A 5 -9.47 7.08 1.89
C TYR A 5 -9.49 6.42 0.52
N PHE A 6 -8.67 5.39 0.31
CA PHE A 6 -8.63 4.63 -0.95
C PHE A 6 -9.65 3.49 -1.03
N GLY A 7 -10.54 3.35 -0.05
CA GLY A 7 -11.56 2.32 -0.08
C GLY A 7 -11.00 0.90 -0.09
N GLN A 8 -11.91 -0.05 -0.26
CA GLN A 8 -11.59 -1.42 -0.62
C GLN A 8 -11.48 -1.50 -2.15
N THR A 9 -10.37 -0.99 -2.69
CA THR A 9 -10.15 -0.99 -4.14
C THR A 9 -9.86 -2.41 -4.63
N VAL A 10 -10.81 -3.01 -5.34
CA VAL A 10 -10.63 -4.28 -6.05
C VAL A 10 -10.25 -3.97 -7.50
N ILE A 11 -9.09 -4.46 -7.93
CA ILE A 11 -8.66 -4.37 -9.34
C ILE A 11 -8.90 -5.73 -9.98
N ASP A 12 -9.71 -5.72 -11.03
CA ASP A 12 -9.94 -6.87 -11.91
C ASP A 12 -8.61 -7.50 -12.38
N ALA A 13 -8.58 -8.82 -12.50
CA ALA A 13 -7.34 -9.57 -12.78
C ALA A 13 -6.65 -9.11 -14.07
N ALA A 14 -7.40 -8.77 -15.13
CA ALA A 14 -6.85 -8.29 -16.41
C ALA A 14 -6.25 -6.88 -16.32
N HIS A 15 -6.49 -6.18 -15.21
CA HIS A 15 -6.07 -4.80 -14.97
C HIS A 15 -5.03 -4.66 -13.86
N ARG A 16 -4.71 -5.75 -13.16
CA ARG A 16 -3.67 -5.78 -12.11
C ARG A 16 -2.30 -5.46 -12.70
N GLY A 17 -1.43 -4.89 -11.87
CA GLY A 17 -0.06 -4.53 -12.27
C GLY A 17 0.02 -3.30 -13.19
N LYS A 18 -1.08 -2.64 -13.53
CA LYS A 18 -1.11 -1.40 -14.35
C LYS A 18 -0.86 -0.11 -13.56
N SER A 19 -0.52 -0.19 -12.26
CA SER A 19 -0.25 0.96 -11.37
C SER A 19 -1.45 1.90 -11.20
N LEU A 20 -2.68 1.39 -11.35
CA LEU A 20 -3.90 2.21 -11.31
C LEU A 20 -4.04 3.00 -10.01
N ILE A 21 -3.70 2.40 -8.86
CA ILE A 21 -3.76 3.09 -7.55
C ILE A 21 -2.75 4.24 -7.49
N ALA A 22 -1.52 4.02 -7.93
CA ALA A 22 -0.49 5.07 -7.96
C ALA A 22 -0.85 6.22 -8.92
N ILE A 23 -1.42 5.90 -10.09
CA ILE A 23 -1.93 6.90 -11.04
C ILE A 23 -3.08 7.70 -10.42
N THR A 24 -4.00 7.02 -9.73
CA THR A 24 -5.14 7.67 -9.06
C THR A 24 -4.65 8.61 -7.96
N GLY A 25 -3.71 8.16 -7.13
CA GLY A 25 -3.10 9.01 -6.10
C GLY A 25 -2.38 10.23 -6.66
N ALA A 26 -1.63 10.08 -7.76
CA ALA A 26 -0.99 11.22 -8.43
C ALA A 26 -2.03 12.21 -8.99
N LYS A 27 -3.11 11.72 -9.60
CA LYS A 27 -4.21 12.57 -10.10
C LYS A 27 -4.89 13.33 -8.97
N LEU A 28 -5.22 12.66 -7.86
CA LEU A 28 -5.83 13.29 -6.69
C LEU A 28 -4.89 14.35 -6.08
N TYR A 29 -3.59 14.06 -6.00
CA TYR A 29 -2.62 15.04 -5.54
C TYR A 29 -2.63 16.31 -6.39
N LEU A 30 -2.60 16.15 -7.72
CA LEU A 30 -2.61 17.28 -8.65
C LEU A 30 -3.92 18.05 -8.63
N MET A 31 -5.04 17.36 -8.47
CA MET A 31 -6.37 17.96 -8.42
C MET A 31 -6.58 18.83 -7.17
N PHE A 32 -6.04 18.41 -6.02
CA PHE A 32 -6.22 19.07 -4.73
C PHE A 32 -4.92 19.62 -4.13
N TRP A 33 -3.97 20.00 -4.99
CA TRP A 33 -2.60 20.31 -4.56
C TRP A 33 -2.55 21.49 -3.58
N ARG A 34 -3.46 22.48 -3.71
CA ARG A 34 -3.50 23.66 -2.84
C ARG A 34 -3.92 23.28 -1.42
N GLU A 35 -4.97 22.47 -1.32
CA GLU A 35 -5.51 21.95 -0.06
C GLU A 35 -4.47 21.05 0.61
N ILE A 36 -3.81 20.18 -0.18
CA ILE A 36 -2.77 19.27 0.31
C ILE A 36 -1.56 20.02 0.84
N LEU A 37 -1.12 21.10 0.18
CA LEU A 37 0.00 21.90 0.67
C LEU A 37 -0.35 22.73 1.92
N SER A 38 -1.60 23.16 2.03
CA SER A 38 -2.07 23.96 3.18
C SER A 38 -2.44 23.14 4.42
N SER A 39 -2.57 21.82 4.28
CA SER A 39 -3.12 20.94 5.33
C SER A 39 -2.26 19.70 5.55
N ARG A 40 -2.18 19.23 6.80
CA ARG A 40 -1.58 17.92 7.09
C ARG A 40 -2.50 16.80 6.57
N THR A 41 -2.14 16.27 5.40
CA THR A 41 -2.96 15.34 4.61
C THR A 41 -2.36 13.94 4.59
N PHE A 42 -3.22 12.92 4.70
CA PHE A 42 -2.83 11.51 4.67
C PHE A 42 -3.65 10.70 3.67
N PHE A 43 -2.98 9.83 2.91
CA PHE A 43 -3.62 8.73 2.20
C PHE A 43 -3.72 7.56 3.16
N TRP A 44 -4.87 6.90 3.22
CA TRP A 44 -5.02 5.72 4.07
C TRP A 44 -5.92 4.65 3.47
N ALA A 45 -5.74 3.41 3.93
CA ALA A 45 -6.57 2.26 3.61
C ALA A 45 -6.58 1.24 4.76
N ASP A 46 -7.66 0.46 4.86
CA ASP A 46 -7.75 -0.76 5.65
C ASP A 46 -7.21 -1.93 4.83
N THR A 47 -5.90 -2.15 4.85
CA THR A 47 -5.25 -3.13 3.98
C THR A 47 -5.63 -4.56 4.37
N LEU A 48 -6.62 -5.13 3.68
CA LEU A 48 -7.12 -6.49 3.91
C LEU A 48 -6.17 -7.60 3.43
N THR A 49 -5.23 -7.26 2.54
CA THR A 49 -4.27 -8.21 1.97
C THR A 49 -2.87 -7.64 1.96
N TYR A 50 -1.87 -8.52 2.01
CA TYR A 50 -0.47 -8.13 1.88
C TYR A 50 -0.21 -7.36 0.57
N LYS A 51 -0.96 -7.65 -0.50
CA LYS A 51 -0.81 -6.94 -1.78
C LYS A 51 -1.25 -5.47 -1.68
N ALA A 52 -2.34 -5.19 -0.95
CA ALA A 52 -2.77 -3.83 -0.70
C ALA A 52 -1.74 -3.07 0.13
N TYR A 53 -1.22 -3.70 1.19
CA TYR A 53 -0.12 -3.15 1.99
C TYR A 53 1.13 -2.86 1.15
N LEU A 54 1.50 -3.77 0.24
CA LEU A 54 2.63 -3.59 -0.67
C LEU A 54 2.49 -2.40 -1.62
N VAL A 55 1.27 -1.91 -1.88
CA VAL A 55 1.08 -0.67 -2.64
C VAL A 55 1.74 0.50 -1.92
N PHE A 56 1.55 0.61 -0.59
CA PHE A 56 2.24 1.61 0.23
C PHE A 56 3.74 1.32 0.25
N ALA A 57 4.11 0.11 0.67
CA ALA A 57 5.51 -0.25 0.93
C ALA A 57 6.45 -0.10 -0.27
N LYS A 58 5.93 -0.32 -1.49
CA LYS A 58 6.73 -0.25 -2.72
C LYS A 58 6.53 1.06 -3.50
N SER A 59 5.56 1.90 -3.15
CA SER A 59 5.29 3.16 -3.88
C SER A 59 5.64 4.41 -3.09
N LEU A 60 5.86 4.29 -1.77
CA LEU A 60 6.05 5.42 -0.86
C LEU A 60 7.38 5.29 -0.11
N GLU A 61 7.89 6.42 0.34
CA GLU A 61 9.10 6.52 1.16
C GLU A 61 8.71 6.39 2.62
N GLU A 62 7.78 7.24 3.03
CA GLU A 62 7.25 7.29 4.38
C GLU A 62 5.81 6.78 4.40
N PHE A 63 5.54 5.75 5.21
CA PHE A 63 4.21 5.22 5.47
C PHE A 63 4.23 4.44 6.78
N TYR A 64 3.05 4.22 7.37
CA TYR A 64 2.89 3.58 8.66
C TYR A 64 1.66 2.66 8.65
N PRO A 65 1.69 1.57 9.43
CA PRO A 65 2.86 1.06 10.16
C PRO A 65 3.87 0.38 9.21
N THR A 66 5.13 0.28 9.61
CA THR A 66 6.20 -0.39 8.85
C THR A 66 7.29 -0.93 9.77
N TYR A 67 8.10 -1.89 9.31
CA TYR A 67 9.25 -2.40 10.08
C TYR A 67 10.45 -1.45 10.07
N LYS A 68 10.46 -0.47 9.15
CA LYS A 68 11.62 0.40 8.90
C LYS A 68 11.83 1.41 10.02
N GLN A 69 10.74 1.81 10.66
CA GLN A 69 10.72 2.78 11.74
C GLN A 69 9.41 2.65 12.52
N GLU A 70 9.46 2.95 13.82
CA GLU A 70 8.26 3.05 14.63
C GLU A 70 7.41 4.26 14.21
N ALA A 71 6.09 4.12 14.36
CA ALA A 71 5.19 5.24 14.11
C ALA A 71 5.36 6.28 15.22
N PRO A 72 5.63 7.56 14.88
CA PRO A 72 5.61 8.62 15.87
C PRO A 72 4.25 8.67 16.59
N GLU A 73 4.25 9.07 17.86
CA GLU A 73 3.04 9.04 18.69
C GLU A 73 1.86 9.81 18.05
N ASN A 74 2.14 10.96 17.41
CA ASN A 74 1.12 11.73 16.70
C ASN A 74 0.55 10.99 15.47
N ILE A 75 1.32 10.11 14.84
CA ILE A 75 0.85 9.26 13.73
C ILE A 75 0.03 8.11 14.28
N GLN A 76 0.45 7.50 15.39
CA GLN A 76 -0.34 6.46 16.05
C GLN A 76 -1.71 7.00 16.46
N ARG A 77 -1.78 8.20 17.05
CA ARG A 77 -3.05 8.87 17.37
C ARG A 77 -3.94 9.08 16.14
N VAL A 78 -3.35 9.33 14.96
CA VAL A 78 -4.10 9.45 13.70
C VAL A 78 -4.64 8.09 13.25
N ILE A 79 -3.83 7.03 13.31
CA ILE A 79 -4.26 5.66 13.02
C ILE A 79 -5.44 5.28 13.93
N ASP A 80 -5.31 5.55 15.23
CA ASP A 80 -6.34 5.23 16.23
C ASP A 80 -7.61 6.04 16.02
N HIS A 81 -7.49 7.33 15.68
CA HIS A 81 -8.63 8.16 15.34
C HIS A 81 -9.36 7.61 14.10
N ILE A 82 -8.64 7.30 13.02
CA ILE A 82 -9.23 6.68 11.81
C ILE A 82 -9.95 5.38 12.19
N GLY A 83 -9.30 4.53 12.99
CA GLY A 83 -9.87 3.25 13.41
C GLY A 83 -11.16 3.38 14.21
N ARG A 84 -11.15 4.22 15.24
CA ARG A 84 -12.31 4.45 16.10
C ARG A 84 -13.47 5.09 15.33
N GLU A 85 -13.21 6.12 14.54
CA GLU A 85 -14.26 6.83 13.80
C GLU A 85 -14.90 5.97 12.72
N ASN A 86 -14.13 5.15 11.99
CA ASN A 86 -14.66 4.38 10.87
C ASN A 86 -15.19 2.99 11.27
N TYR A 87 -14.73 2.43 12.40
CA TYR A 87 -15.00 1.04 12.74
C TYR A 87 -15.46 0.80 14.19
N GLY A 88 -15.38 1.80 15.06
CA GLY A 88 -15.87 1.71 16.44
C GLY A 88 -15.33 0.48 17.16
N GLN A 89 -16.23 -0.40 17.60
CA GLN A 89 -15.91 -1.63 18.35
C GLN A 89 -15.13 -2.67 17.53
N ASN A 90 -15.16 -2.56 16.20
CA ASN A 90 -14.43 -3.47 15.32
C ASN A 90 -12.95 -3.09 15.15
N TYR A 91 -12.52 -1.94 15.70
CA TYR A 91 -11.13 -1.52 15.70
C TYR A 91 -10.37 -2.05 16.91
N ASN A 92 -9.23 -2.71 16.67
CA ASN A 92 -8.29 -3.10 17.71
C ASN A 92 -7.16 -2.07 17.81
N ILE A 93 -7.20 -1.26 18.86
CA ILE A 93 -6.19 -0.22 19.13
C ILE A 93 -4.78 -0.77 19.35
N GLY A 94 -4.64 -1.95 19.96
CA GLY A 94 -3.33 -2.53 20.25
C GLY A 94 -2.59 -2.99 19.00
N LEU A 95 -3.32 -3.34 17.94
CA LEU A 95 -2.76 -3.85 16.69
C LEU A 95 -2.89 -2.87 15.51
N GLY A 96 -3.72 -1.83 15.63
CA GLY A 96 -4.08 -0.99 14.48
C GLY A 96 -4.90 -1.73 13.42
N THR A 97 -5.54 -2.84 13.79
CA THR A 97 -6.30 -3.70 12.87
C THR A 97 -7.80 -3.51 13.01
N VAL A 98 -8.54 -3.84 11.95
CA VAL A 98 -10.00 -3.78 11.90
C VAL A 98 -10.57 -5.14 11.53
N ARG A 99 -11.60 -5.57 12.26
CA ARG A 99 -12.44 -6.71 11.90
C ARG A 99 -13.54 -6.28 10.94
N LYS A 100 -13.85 -7.15 9.97
CA LYS A 100 -14.97 -6.97 9.04
C LYS A 100 -15.97 -8.11 9.27
N ASP A 101 -17.25 -7.78 9.25
CA ASP A 101 -18.32 -8.76 9.45
C ASP A 101 -18.46 -9.73 8.27
N GLN A 102 -17.90 -9.36 7.11
CA GLN A 102 -17.87 -10.18 5.90
C GLN A 102 -16.46 -10.22 5.32
N ILE A 103 -16.04 -11.40 4.83
CA ILE A 103 -14.82 -11.56 4.05
C ILE A 103 -15.08 -11.00 2.65
N LEU A 104 -14.79 -9.70 2.50
CA LEU A 104 -15.05 -8.95 1.27
C LEU A 104 -14.08 -9.31 0.13
N VAL A 105 -12.93 -9.90 0.48
CA VAL A 105 -11.92 -10.34 -0.49
C VAL A 105 -11.70 -11.84 -0.31
N ASN A 106 -12.60 -12.68 -0.82
CA ASN A 106 -12.37 -14.13 -0.89
C ASN A 106 -11.57 -14.49 -2.15
N ASP A 107 -10.38 -13.89 -2.30
CA ASP A 107 -9.47 -14.14 -3.42
C ASP A 107 -8.35 -15.08 -2.94
N PRO A 108 -7.97 -16.15 -3.69
CA PRO A 108 -6.78 -16.94 -3.41
C PRO A 108 -5.49 -16.10 -3.24
N CYS A 109 -5.50 -14.84 -3.66
CA CYS A 109 -4.48 -13.84 -3.39
C CYS A 109 -4.25 -13.48 -1.91
N ILE A 110 -5.10 -13.92 -0.97
CA ILE A 110 -4.79 -13.83 0.48
C ILE A 110 -3.60 -14.71 0.82
N GLN A 111 -3.48 -15.88 0.18
CA GLN A 111 -2.36 -16.78 0.43
C GLN A 111 -1.06 -16.13 -0.03
N ILE A 112 -0.04 -16.19 0.81
CA ILE A 112 1.30 -15.68 0.50
C ILE A 112 2.12 -16.83 -0.09
N PRO A 113 2.49 -16.77 -1.38
CA PRO A 113 3.38 -17.75 -2.00
C PRO A 113 4.69 -17.90 -1.23
N LEU A 114 5.24 -19.12 -1.17
CA LEU A 114 6.52 -19.43 -0.51
C LEU A 114 7.64 -18.47 -0.89
N LYS A 115 7.76 -18.14 -2.18
CA LYS A 115 8.76 -17.21 -2.72
C LYS A 115 8.74 -15.81 -2.12
N TYR A 116 7.66 -15.42 -1.46
CA TYR A 116 7.49 -14.10 -0.87
C TYR A 116 7.64 -14.08 0.66
N ARG A 117 7.85 -15.24 1.30
CA ARG A 117 8.00 -15.33 2.77
C ARG A 117 9.21 -14.58 3.31
N HIS A 118 10.25 -14.37 2.49
CA HIS A 118 11.45 -13.65 2.89
C HIS A 118 11.35 -12.13 2.68
N ASP A 119 10.32 -11.63 1.99
CA ASP A 119 10.14 -10.18 1.82
C ASP A 119 9.83 -9.55 3.19
N PRO A 120 10.64 -8.57 3.65
CA PRO A 120 10.51 -8.00 4.97
C PRO A 120 9.21 -7.20 5.16
N ASP A 121 8.69 -6.57 4.11
CA ASP A 121 7.41 -5.85 4.16
C ASP A 121 6.26 -6.84 4.39
N ILE A 122 6.31 -7.99 3.72
CA ILE A 122 5.29 -9.05 3.87
C ILE A 122 5.37 -9.68 5.26
N ARG A 123 6.58 -9.98 5.74
CA ARG A 123 6.78 -10.52 7.09
C ARG A 123 6.23 -9.57 8.16
N PHE A 124 6.53 -8.28 8.03
CA PHE A 124 5.97 -7.26 8.91
C PHE A 124 4.44 -7.26 8.86
N TYR A 125 3.85 -7.24 7.66
CA TYR A 125 2.40 -7.24 7.50
C TYR A 125 1.73 -8.43 8.21
N THR A 126 2.27 -9.65 8.05
CA THR A 126 1.69 -10.83 8.70
C THR A 126 1.83 -10.84 10.21
N GLN A 127 2.88 -10.20 10.73
CA GLN A 127 3.10 -10.04 12.17
C GLN A 127 2.17 -8.97 12.76
N ALA A 128 2.04 -7.83 12.08
CA ALA A 128 1.19 -6.72 12.50
C ALA A 128 -0.31 -7.03 12.35
N ASN A 129 -0.68 -7.88 11.39
CA ASN A 129 -2.06 -8.28 11.14
C ASN A 129 -2.20 -9.80 11.12
N PRO A 130 -2.11 -10.49 12.29
CA PRO A 130 -2.20 -11.95 12.35
C PRO A 130 -3.58 -12.48 11.90
N GLY A 131 -4.61 -11.64 11.95
CA GLY A 131 -5.97 -11.98 11.53
C GLY A 131 -6.26 -11.78 10.04
N TYR A 132 -5.28 -11.40 9.22
CA TYR A 132 -5.51 -11.06 7.81
C TYR A 132 -6.14 -12.20 6.99
N THR A 133 -5.86 -13.46 7.34
CA THR A 133 -6.47 -14.64 6.70
C THR A 133 -7.96 -14.77 6.96
N HIS A 134 -8.47 -14.11 8.00
CA HIS A 134 -9.88 -14.01 8.35
C HIS A 134 -10.52 -12.71 7.83
N GLY A 135 -9.83 -11.98 6.94
CA GLY A 135 -10.32 -10.72 6.38
C GLY A 135 -10.15 -9.51 7.30
N GLN A 136 -9.27 -9.57 8.31
CA GLN A 136 -8.92 -8.37 9.08
C GLN A 136 -8.04 -7.43 8.25
N GLY A 137 -8.30 -6.13 8.34
CA GLY A 137 -7.51 -5.10 7.69
C GLY A 137 -6.50 -4.47 8.63
N LEU A 138 -5.33 -4.09 8.12
CA LEU A 138 -4.38 -3.23 8.83
C LEU A 138 -4.55 -1.80 8.38
N ILE A 139 -4.88 -0.88 9.30
CA ILE A 139 -4.96 0.55 8.97
C ILE A 139 -3.55 1.01 8.61
N THR A 140 -3.37 1.34 7.33
CA THR A 140 -2.11 1.78 6.77
C THR A 140 -2.31 3.16 6.18
N LEU A 141 -1.43 4.10 6.52
CA LEU A 141 -1.48 5.46 6.03
C LEU A 141 -0.12 6.00 5.65
N ALA A 142 -0.11 7.02 4.81
CA ALA A 142 1.09 7.73 4.44
C ALA A 142 0.81 9.23 4.32
N PRO A 143 1.72 10.09 4.77
CA PRO A 143 1.60 11.52 4.55
C PRO A 143 1.70 11.85 3.06
N LEU A 144 0.91 12.81 2.58
CA LEU A 144 1.09 13.39 1.24
C LEU A 144 2.21 14.42 1.26
N SER A 145 3.42 13.97 1.59
CA SER A 145 4.62 14.80 1.52
C SER A 145 5.11 14.94 0.08
N GLY A 146 5.85 16.01 -0.21
CA GLY A 146 6.53 16.16 -1.50
C GLY A 146 7.43 14.97 -1.82
N THR A 147 8.12 14.41 -0.81
CA THR A 147 8.96 13.21 -0.97
C THR A 147 8.16 12.00 -1.46
N ASN A 148 7.02 11.72 -0.84
CA ASN A 148 6.15 10.62 -1.25
C ASN A 148 5.57 10.85 -2.65
N PHE A 149 5.15 12.08 -2.96
CA PHE A 149 4.67 12.43 -4.30
C PHE A 149 5.76 12.21 -5.37
N MET A 150 6.98 12.70 -5.14
CA MET A 150 8.11 12.50 -6.05
C MET A 150 8.42 11.01 -6.27
N LYS A 151 8.30 10.18 -5.24
CA LYS A 151 8.50 8.73 -5.38
C LYS A 151 7.42 8.05 -6.20
N ILE A 152 6.16 8.46 -6.07
CA ILE A 152 5.07 8.01 -6.94
C ILE A 152 5.37 8.37 -8.39
N VAL A 153 5.74 9.64 -8.65
CA VAL A 153 6.07 10.12 -10.01
C VAL A 153 7.24 9.34 -10.60
N ALA A 154 8.36 9.21 -9.88
CA ALA A 154 9.54 8.47 -10.33
C ALA A 154 9.22 7.01 -10.68
N ARG A 155 8.37 6.36 -9.89
CA ARG A 155 7.91 5.00 -10.15
C ARG A 155 7.08 4.90 -11.44
N LEU A 156 6.19 5.87 -11.69
CA LEU A 156 5.40 5.93 -12.92
C LEU A 156 6.30 6.13 -14.15
N MET A 157 7.27 7.05 -14.06
CA MET A 157 8.25 7.32 -15.13
C MET A 157 9.11 6.09 -15.44
N THR A 158 9.63 5.42 -14.42
CA THR A 158 10.44 4.19 -14.58
C THR A 158 9.66 3.09 -15.29
N LYS A 159 8.36 2.99 -15.00
CA LYS A 159 7.49 2.00 -15.61
C LYS A 159 7.15 2.34 -17.06
N ALA A 160 6.89 3.61 -17.35
CA ALA A 160 6.69 4.10 -18.71
C ALA A 160 7.93 3.83 -19.57
N ALA A 161 9.12 4.21 -19.07
CA ALA A 161 10.39 3.93 -19.77
C ALA A 161 10.60 2.44 -20.05
N LYS A 162 10.26 1.55 -19.10
CA LYS A 162 10.32 0.10 -19.31
C LYS A 162 9.31 -0.45 -20.32
N ALA A 163 8.18 0.22 -20.50
CA ALA A 163 7.18 -0.16 -21.49
C ALA A 163 7.56 0.28 -22.91
N THR A 164 8.34 1.36 -23.03
CA THR A 164 8.82 1.93 -24.31
C THR A 164 10.13 1.30 -24.79
N LEU A 165 10.85 0.55 -23.95
CA LEU A 165 12.05 -0.18 -24.36
C LEU A 165 11.72 -1.20 -25.48
N PRO A 166 12.46 -1.20 -26.60
CA PRO A 166 12.24 -2.17 -27.68
C PRO A 166 12.42 -3.60 -27.16
N VAL A 167 11.57 -4.51 -27.65
CA VAL A 167 11.44 -5.91 -27.21
C VAL A 167 12.79 -6.65 -27.13
N PHE A 168 13.74 -6.27 -27.99
CA PHE A 168 15.09 -6.83 -28.07
C PHE A 168 15.87 -6.76 -26.75
N PHE A 169 15.76 -5.67 -25.99
CA PHE A 169 16.47 -5.52 -24.70
C PHE A 169 15.76 -6.19 -23.50
N ARG A 170 14.57 -6.76 -23.72
CA ARG A 170 13.75 -7.33 -22.63
C ARG A 170 14.07 -8.80 -22.37
N GLU A 171 14.60 -9.53 -23.36
CA GLU A 171 14.99 -10.95 -23.22
C GLU A 171 16.39 -11.13 -22.62
N GLU A 172 17.32 -10.21 -22.90
CA GLU A 172 18.71 -10.30 -22.42
C GLU A 172 18.83 -10.29 -20.88
N ARG A 173 17.87 -9.64 -20.18
CA ARG A 173 17.77 -9.66 -18.70
C ARG A 173 17.04 -10.88 -18.12
N ARG A 174 16.33 -11.67 -18.93
CA ARG A 174 15.78 -12.96 -18.49
C ARG A 174 16.80 -14.07 -18.65
N GLY A 175 17.63 -14.04 -19.71
CA GLY A 175 18.71 -15.00 -19.93
C GLY A 175 19.82 -14.94 -18.88
N THR A 176 20.15 -13.75 -18.37
CA THR A 176 21.18 -13.58 -17.33
C THR A 176 20.77 -14.08 -15.93
N ARG A 177 19.51 -14.49 -15.70
CA ARG A 177 19.09 -15.18 -14.46
C ARG A 177 19.11 -16.70 -14.55
N LEU A 178 19.36 -17.28 -15.73
CA LEU A 178 19.41 -18.73 -15.95
C LEU A 178 20.83 -19.25 -16.21
N ALA A 179 21.82 -18.37 -16.35
CA ALA A 179 23.23 -18.74 -16.56
C ALA A 179 24.08 -18.67 -15.27
N GLY A 180 23.44 -18.62 -14.10
CA GLY A 180 24.10 -18.58 -12.80
C GLY A 180 23.41 -19.52 -11.82
N ASN A 181 23.44 -20.82 -12.13
CA ASN A 181 23.26 -21.92 -11.20
C ASN A 181 24.00 -23.14 -11.78
#